data_AF-B9Z272-F1
#
_entry.id   AF-B9Z272-F1
#
_cell.length_a   1.000
_cell.length_b   1.000
_cell.length_c   1.000
_cell.angle_alpha   90.00
_cell.angle_beta   90.00
_cell.angle_gamma   90.00
#
_symmetry.space_group_name_H-M   'P 1'
#
loop_
_entity.id
_entity.type
_entity.pdbx_description
1 polymer ?
#
loop_
_entity_poly.entity_id
_entity_poly.type
_entity_poly.pdbx_seq_one_letter_code
_entity_poly.pdbx_strand_id
1 'polypeptide(L)'
;MYNGVSGSLIGGQLKKDVSVVFSEDKATISYALWEVALPMAWVKSHPVIDDLLHRKIARAEALAHPVAEPLVSLLNAQGCFTSPPKPRYSLREVKALFDPLRSEWYAAYYAHPAWQRLRHGQASRNGLLAWLIHNYHISRAAGIVAARMAALGKHPDWSTFFRQDALEEYWHCDAYYSLDTPLLHDVGPEEIKAYLPLPSSLAFEEHTLQVAESDPLGHVLIAYFQESSIAFESDSDDFYQTVEQQYQVQGLFTPWKQHIQIDVEQEHADGLGQLLASDAEVDAAQLERALSHAWLAFYFLRSGLDDILQQDDSGRLQLRQPPVPDAGQDTMLGCLGRQVQAMDISPRLSATDMAHLHHGLHASAFRALGFARGHDQLIACGRYAQKLSRRLPAMDKTPAPGPWCVALVNHMQEAAHCPSTWLMLASLLAERVQDFKLEGEWGAALERELGRTLAVRRAPAALLQLDELIARCAANHDRVPASLLNV
;
A
#
# COMPACT_ATOMS: atom_id res chain seq x y z
N MET A 1 -1.09 17.62 -19.22
CA MET A 1 -0.80 18.40 -18.00
C MET A 1 -2.13 18.67 -17.29
N TYR A 2 -2.41 17.94 -16.21
CA TYR A 2 -3.65 18.03 -15.45
C TYR A 2 -3.61 19.25 -14.50
N ASN A 3 -3.92 20.44 -15.04
CA ASN A 3 -4.14 21.67 -14.24
C ASN A 3 -5.54 21.70 -13.57
N GLY A 4 -6.29 20.59 -13.61
CA GLY A 4 -7.69 20.54 -13.17
C GLY A 4 -7.89 20.34 -11.68
N VAL A 5 -7.02 19.58 -11.01
CA VAL A 5 -7.25 19.18 -9.61
C VAL A 5 -6.91 20.34 -8.66
N SER A 6 -5.73 20.96 -8.78
CA SER A 6 -5.32 22.06 -7.89
C SER A 6 -6.06 23.38 -8.15
N GLY A 7 -6.35 23.69 -9.42
CA GLY A 7 -7.11 24.88 -9.81
C GLY A 7 -8.58 24.86 -9.37
N SER A 8 -9.11 23.68 -8.99
CA SER A 8 -10.49 23.51 -8.52
C SER A 8 -10.67 23.62 -7.01
N LEU A 9 -9.57 23.71 -6.23
CA LEU A 9 -9.61 23.65 -4.77
C LEU A 9 -9.34 24.99 -4.10
N ILE A 10 -8.99 26.03 -4.86
CA ILE A 10 -8.49 27.30 -4.33
C ILE A 10 -9.37 28.49 -4.76
N GLY A 11 -9.81 29.33 -3.82
CA GLY A 11 -10.55 30.57 -4.13
C GLY A 11 -11.65 31.03 -3.15
N GLY A 12 -11.99 30.25 -2.12
CA GLY A 12 -13.07 30.62 -1.18
C GLY A 12 -14.49 30.56 -1.77
N GLN A 13 -14.66 30.27 -3.05
CA GLN A 13 -15.94 30.30 -3.77
C GLN A 13 -16.54 28.91 -3.92
N LEU A 14 -17.83 28.83 -4.28
CA LEU A 14 -18.46 27.55 -4.61
C LEU A 14 -17.74 26.93 -5.82
N LYS A 15 -17.32 25.68 -5.70
CA LYS A 15 -16.55 24.97 -6.73
C LYS A 15 -17.31 24.93 -8.06
N LYS A 16 -16.57 24.76 -9.15
CA LYS A 16 -17.14 24.74 -10.51
C LYS A 16 -17.94 23.48 -10.81
N ASP A 17 -17.61 22.38 -10.16
CA ASP A 17 -18.25 21.07 -10.25
C ASP A 17 -19.54 20.93 -9.42
N VAL A 18 -19.79 21.83 -8.47
CA VAL A 18 -21.09 21.93 -7.79
C VAL A 18 -22.16 22.36 -8.79
N SER A 19 -23.07 21.47 -9.15
CA SER A 19 -24.17 21.81 -10.05
C SER A 19 -25.19 22.68 -9.31
N VAL A 20 -25.54 23.82 -9.89
CA VAL A 20 -26.63 24.68 -9.38
C VAL A 20 -27.61 24.91 -10.51
N VAL A 21 -28.79 24.29 -10.39
CA VAL A 21 -29.85 24.38 -11.39
C VAL A 21 -30.99 25.21 -10.84
N PHE A 22 -31.30 26.31 -11.50
CA PHE A 22 -32.42 27.18 -11.16
C PHE A 22 -33.65 26.79 -11.99
N SER A 23 -34.77 26.56 -11.31
CA SER A 23 -36.09 26.33 -11.90
C SER A 23 -37.09 27.38 -11.41
N GLU A 24 -38.35 27.32 -11.85
CA GLU A 24 -39.34 28.33 -11.46
C GLU A 24 -39.60 28.36 -9.94
N ASP A 25 -39.66 27.18 -9.32
CA ASP A 25 -40.06 26.99 -7.92
C ASP A 25 -38.89 26.72 -6.98
N LYS A 26 -37.75 26.21 -7.47
CA LYS A 26 -36.58 25.87 -6.64
C LYS A 26 -35.22 26.10 -7.30
N ALA A 27 -34.20 26.32 -6.47
CA ALA A 27 -32.79 26.16 -6.82
C ALA A 27 -32.29 24.82 -6.28
N THR A 28 -31.82 23.93 -7.16
CA THR A 28 -31.25 22.63 -6.79
C THR A 28 -29.72 22.72 -6.82
N ILE A 29 -29.09 22.34 -5.71
CA ILE A 29 -27.64 22.25 -5.57
C ILE A 29 -27.28 20.77 -5.48
N SER A 30 -26.42 20.29 -6.37
CA SER A 30 -25.99 18.90 -6.41
C SER A 30 -24.47 18.82 -6.47
N TYR A 31 -23.87 17.96 -5.64
CA TYR A 31 -22.43 17.71 -5.62
C TYR A 31 -22.18 16.31 -5.05
N ALA A 32 -21.25 15.55 -5.62
CA ALA A 32 -21.02 14.15 -5.25
C ALA A 32 -22.32 13.32 -5.19
N LEU A 33 -22.64 12.75 -4.02
CA LEU A 33 -23.82 11.90 -3.76
C LEU A 33 -25.00 12.63 -3.10
N TRP A 34 -24.94 13.96 -2.94
CA TRP A 34 -25.98 14.71 -2.23
C TRP A 34 -26.62 15.79 -3.10
N GLU A 35 -27.88 16.07 -2.79
CA GLU A 35 -28.69 17.10 -3.41
C GLU A 35 -29.46 17.89 -2.34
N VAL A 36 -29.48 19.21 -2.47
CA VAL A 36 -30.33 20.11 -1.66
C VAL A 36 -31.16 20.98 -2.59
N ALA A 37 -32.47 21.02 -2.34
CA ALA A 37 -33.39 21.91 -3.02
C ALA A 37 -33.79 23.07 -2.09
N LEU A 38 -33.69 24.30 -2.59
CA LEU A 38 -34.07 25.53 -1.89
C LEU A 38 -35.26 26.18 -2.61
N PRO A 39 -36.31 26.62 -1.90
CA PRO A 39 -37.41 27.34 -2.53
C PRO A 39 -36.93 28.63 -3.21
N MET A 40 -37.27 28.82 -4.49
CA MET A 40 -36.79 29.96 -5.29
C MET A 40 -37.25 31.30 -4.71
N ALA A 41 -38.45 31.34 -4.11
CA ALA A 41 -38.95 32.51 -3.41
C ALA A 41 -38.03 32.94 -2.25
N TRP A 42 -37.48 31.96 -1.51
CA TRP A 42 -36.54 32.22 -0.42
C TRP A 42 -35.15 32.63 -0.92
N VAL A 43 -34.66 32.02 -2.00
CA VAL A 43 -33.39 32.42 -2.63
C VAL A 43 -33.46 33.88 -3.11
N LYS A 44 -34.54 34.25 -3.81
CA LYS A 44 -34.76 35.62 -4.31
C LYS A 44 -34.93 36.65 -3.20
N SER A 45 -35.46 36.28 -2.03
CA SER A 45 -35.60 37.20 -0.90
C SER A 45 -34.28 37.45 -0.15
N HIS A 46 -33.22 36.70 -0.45
CA HIS A 46 -31.92 36.81 0.24
C HIS A 46 -30.78 36.95 -0.79
N PRO A 47 -30.40 38.19 -1.18
CA PRO A 47 -29.38 38.43 -2.20
C PRO A 47 -28.04 37.72 -1.95
N VAL A 48 -27.61 37.60 -0.69
CA VAL A 48 -26.40 36.85 -0.32
C VAL A 48 -26.45 35.39 -0.75
N ILE A 49 -27.62 34.74 -0.70
CA ILE A 49 -27.78 33.34 -1.14
C ILE A 49 -27.72 33.29 -2.66
N ASP A 50 -28.44 34.18 -3.35
CA ASP A 50 -28.41 34.25 -4.81
C ASP A 50 -26.98 34.48 -5.34
N ASP A 51 -26.26 35.43 -4.76
CA ASP A 51 -24.89 35.76 -5.13
C ASP A 51 -23.92 34.61 -4.83
N LEU A 52 -24.10 33.89 -3.72
CA LEU A 52 -23.32 32.69 -3.38
C LEU A 52 -23.54 31.58 -4.41
N LEU A 53 -24.80 31.27 -4.75
CA LEU A 53 -25.17 30.22 -5.69
C LEU A 53 -24.74 30.54 -7.13
N HIS A 54 -24.70 31.83 -7.48
CA HIS A 54 -24.14 32.34 -8.74
C HIS A 54 -22.61 32.53 -8.69
N ARG A 55 -21.94 32.16 -7.59
CA ARG A 55 -20.47 32.25 -7.43
C ARG A 55 -19.92 33.67 -7.49
N LYS A 56 -20.73 34.69 -7.19
CA LYS A 56 -20.32 36.10 -7.21
C LYS A 56 -19.55 36.50 -5.94
N ILE A 57 -19.86 35.86 -4.81
CA ILE A 57 -19.23 36.11 -3.51
C ILE A 57 -18.53 34.86 -2.97
N ALA A 58 -17.56 35.07 -2.07
CA ALA A 58 -16.86 33.98 -1.39
C ALA A 58 -17.61 33.52 -0.12
N ARG A 59 -17.29 32.31 0.35
CA ARG A 59 -17.78 31.71 1.59
C ARG A 59 -17.67 32.66 2.79
N ALA A 60 -16.51 33.30 2.94
CA ALA A 60 -16.24 34.21 4.06
C ALA A 60 -17.15 35.45 4.04
N GLU A 61 -17.46 35.97 2.85
CA GLU A 61 -18.39 37.07 2.66
C GLU A 61 -19.82 36.63 2.96
N ALA A 62 -20.24 35.46 2.47
CA ALA A 62 -21.55 34.91 2.80
C ALA A 62 -21.75 34.67 4.30
N LEU A 63 -20.72 34.17 5.01
CA LEU A 63 -20.76 33.93 6.46
C LEU A 63 -20.89 35.21 7.29
N ALA A 64 -20.65 36.39 6.72
CA ALA A 64 -20.95 37.66 7.40
C ALA A 64 -22.46 37.92 7.53
N HIS A 65 -23.30 37.11 6.88
CA HIS A 65 -24.76 37.19 6.94
C HIS A 65 -25.37 35.98 7.67
N PRO A 66 -26.04 36.16 8.83
CA PRO A 66 -26.60 35.05 9.61
C PRO A 66 -27.57 34.15 8.84
N VAL A 67 -28.30 34.69 7.87
CA VAL A 67 -29.24 33.90 7.04
C VAL A 67 -28.54 32.87 6.15
N ALA A 68 -27.28 33.10 5.79
CA ALA A 68 -26.50 32.20 4.96
C ALA A 68 -25.76 31.13 5.78
N GLU A 69 -25.60 31.32 7.09
CA GLU A 69 -24.79 30.43 7.94
C GLU A 69 -25.19 28.95 7.83
N PRO A 70 -26.48 28.55 7.92
CA PRO A 70 -26.84 27.13 7.87
C PRO A 70 -26.50 26.49 6.52
N LEU A 71 -26.83 27.19 5.42
CA LEU A 71 -26.54 26.69 4.07
C LEU A 71 -25.04 26.64 3.82
N VAL A 72 -24.31 27.70 4.16
CA VAL A 72 -22.86 27.74 3.99
C VAL A 72 -22.17 26.67 4.83
N SER A 73 -22.62 26.43 6.06
CA SER A 73 -22.07 25.39 6.93
C SER A 73 -22.30 23.99 6.35
N LEU A 74 -23.52 23.74 5.84
CA LEU A 74 -23.85 22.50 5.13
C LEU A 74 -22.97 22.31 3.89
N LEU A 75 -22.96 23.28 2.98
CA LEU A 75 -22.15 23.25 1.75
C LEU A 75 -20.66 23.10 2.06
N ASN A 76 -20.17 23.75 3.12
CA ASN A 76 -18.79 23.64 3.57
C ASN A 76 -18.46 22.24 4.11
N ALA A 77 -19.32 21.67 4.93
CA ALA A 77 -19.16 20.30 5.43
C ALA A 77 -19.14 19.28 4.29
N GLN A 78 -19.88 19.57 3.20
CA GLN A 78 -19.87 18.77 1.98
C GLN A 78 -18.71 19.12 1.02
N GLY A 79 -17.78 20.01 1.40
CA GLY A 79 -16.62 20.37 0.57
C GLY A 79 -16.95 21.12 -0.72
N CYS A 80 -18.07 21.84 -0.76
CA CYS A 80 -18.52 22.56 -1.95
C CYS A 80 -17.76 23.85 -2.23
N PHE A 81 -16.96 24.32 -1.26
CA PHE A 81 -16.17 25.53 -1.39
C PHE A 81 -14.72 25.20 -1.69
N THR A 82 -14.09 26.06 -2.48
CA THR A 82 -12.64 26.13 -2.57
C THR A 82 -12.08 26.78 -1.30
N SER A 83 -10.90 26.36 -0.87
CA SER A 83 -10.20 26.99 0.25
C SER A 83 -9.41 28.21 -0.22
N PRO A 84 -9.28 29.29 0.58
CA PRO A 84 -8.37 30.35 0.23
C PRO A 84 -6.92 29.81 0.16
N PRO A 85 -6.09 30.26 -0.80
CA PRO A 85 -4.71 29.81 -0.90
C PRO A 85 -3.94 30.25 0.34
N LYS A 86 -3.15 29.32 0.90
CA LYS A 86 -2.22 29.60 1.99
C LYS A 86 -0.82 29.16 1.56
N PRO A 87 0.25 29.80 2.06
CA PRO A 87 1.61 29.34 1.79
C PRO A 87 1.93 28.03 2.51
N ARG A 88 1.25 27.75 3.63
CA ARG A 88 1.44 26.59 4.48
C ARG A 88 0.10 26.08 4.99
N TYR A 89 0.02 24.78 5.24
CA TYR A 89 -1.16 24.08 5.74
C TYR A 89 -0.73 23.16 6.88
N SER A 90 -1.47 23.16 7.98
CA SER A 90 -1.28 22.11 8.99
C SER A 90 -1.81 20.77 8.46
N LEU A 91 -1.32 19.64 8.97
CA LEU A 91 -1.82 18.32 8.57
C LEU A 91 -3.33 18.19 8.84
N ARG A 92 -3.84 18.81 9.91
CA ARG A 92 -5.29 18.87 10.18
C ARG A 92 -6.04 19.58 9.06
N GLU A 93 -5.50 20.68 8.53
CA GLU A 93 -6.08 21.37 7.38
C GLU A 93 -5.98 20.53 6.11
N VAL A 94 -4.86 19.82 5.89
CA VAL A 94 -4.71 18.88 4.77
C VAL A 94 -5.80 17.82 4.82
N LYS A 95 -6.06 17.22 6.00
CA LYS A 95 -7.15 16.25 6.19
C LYS A 95 -8.51 16.84 5.83
N ALA A 96 -8.82 18.04 6.34
CA ALA A 96 -10.08 18.72 6.07
C ALA A 96 -10.29 19.07 4.58
N LEU A 97 -9.20 19.29 3.82
CA LEU A 97 -9.26 19.46 2.37
C LEU A 97 -9.45 18.13 1.63
N PHE A 98 -8.86 17.06 2.14
CA PHE A 98 -8.84 15.75 1.50
C PHE A 98 -10.11 14.93 1.75
N ASP A 99 -10.74 15.05 2.91
CA ASP A 99 -11.95 14.27 3.26
C ASP A 99 -13.10 14.41 2.23
N PRO A 100 -13.44 15.62 1.76
CA PRO A 100 -14.46 15.76 0.72
C PRO A 100 -14.01 15.18 -0.62
N LEU A 101 -12.74 15.36 -1.01
CA LEU A 101 -12.18 14.77 -2.24
C LEU A 101 -12.23 13.24 -2.22
N ARG A 102 -11.90 12.64 -1.08
CA ARG A 102 -11.97 11.19 -0.85
C ARG A 102 -13.39 10.68 -1.10
N SER A 103 -14.39 11.39 -0.57
CA SER A 103 -15.81 11.09 -0.80
C SER A 103 -16.20 11.26 -2.28
N GLU A 104 -15.68 12.33 -2.90
CA GLU A 104 -15.57 12.58 -4.35
C GLU A 104 -15.29 11.31 -5.16
N TRP A 105 -14.14 10.75 -4.80
CA TRP A 105 -13.50 9.65 -5.49
C TRP A 105 -14.22 8.33 -5.26
N TYR A 106 -14.73 8.05 -4.06
CA TYR A 106 -15.57 6.88 -3.84
C TYR A 106 -16.85 6.91 -4.66
N ALA A 107 -17.53 8.07 -4.71
CA ALA A 107 -18.74 8.23 -5.52
C ALA A 107 -18.45 7.89 -6.99
N ALA A 108 -17.35 8.41 -7.53
CA ALA A 108 -16.93 8.13 -8.89
C ALA A 108 -16.48 6.67 -9.12
N TYR A 109 -15.81 6.06 -8.14
CA TYR A 109 -15.34 4.67 -8.20
C TYR A 109 -16.50 3.68 -8.16
N TYR A 110 -17.43 3.83 -7.21
CA TYR A 110 -18.55 2.91 -7.03
C TYR A 110 -19.71 3.16 -8.01
N ALA A 111 -19.77 4.32 -8.67
CA ALA A 111 -20.66 4.57 -9.80
C ALA A 111 -20.20 3.88 -11.10
N HIS A 112 -19.02 3.26 -11.11
CA HIS A 112 -18.48 2.64 -12.32
C HIS A 112 -19.35 1.47 -12.82
N PRO A 113 -19.59 1.33 -14.14
CA PRO A 113 -20.46 0.27 -14.70
C PRO A 113 -20.03 -1.16 -14.35
N ALA A 114 -18.75 -1.40 -14.09
CA ALA A 114 -18.22 -2.69 -13.67
C ALA A 114 -18.95 -3.25 -12.44
N TRP A 115 -19.22 -2.41 -11.44
CA TRP A 115 -19.91 -2.81 -10.21
C TRP A 115 -21.33 -3.30 -10.49
N GLN A 116 -22.06 -2.60 -11.38
CA GLN A 116 -23.42 -3.00 -11.74
C GLN A 116 -23.44 -4.30 -12.54
N ARG A 117 -22.47 -4.54 -13.43
CA ARG A 117 -22.38 -5.80 -14.16
C ARG A 117 -22.10 -6.98 -13.22
N LEU A 118 -21.18 -6.81 -12.27
CA LEU A 118 -20.94 -7.80 -11.23
C LEU A 118 -22.19 -8.06 -10.40
N ARG A 119 -22.83 -7.00 -9.86
CA ARG A 119 -24.04 -7.09 -9.03
C ARG A 119 -25.20 -7.82 -9.69
N HIS A 120 -25.36 -7.69 -11.00
CA HIS A 120 -26.48 -8.28 -11.75
C HIS A 120 -26.13 -9.59 -12.45
N GLY A 121 -24.95 -10.19 -12.21
CA GLY A 121 -24.55 -11.42 -12.90
C GLY A 121 -24.30 -11.24 -14.41
N GLN A 122 -24.05 -10.01 -14.85
CA GLN A 122 -23.88 -9.67 -16.27
C GLN A 122 -22.42 -9.68 -16.72
N ALA A 123 -21.47 -9.73 -15.78
CA ALA A 123 -20.09 -9.97 -16.15
C ALA A 123 -19.92 -11.45 -16.53
N SER A 124 -19.13 -11.70 -17.55
CA SER A 124 -18.63 -13.02 -17.90
C SER A 124 -17.76 -13.61 -16.78
N ARG A 125 -17.46 -14.91 -16.88
CA ARG A 125 -16.47 -15.59 -16.02
C ARG A 125 -15.14 -14.84 -16.00
N ASN A 126 -14.72 -14.28 -17.13
CA ASN A 126 -13.44 -13.57 -17.25
C ASN A 126 -13.51 -12.19 -16.60
N GLY A 127 -14.61 -11.46 -16.73
CA GLY A 127 -14.82 -10.19 -16.02
C GLY A 127 -14.81 -10.40 -14.50
N LEU A 128 -15.54 -11.42 -14.00
CA LEU A 128 -15.53 -11.77 -12.59
C LEU A 128 -14.13 -12.13 -12.10
N LEU A 129 -13.41 -12.99 -12.83
CA LEU A 129 -12.06 -13.38 -12.44
C LEU A 129 -11.06 -12.23 -12.49
N ALA A 130 -11.13 -11.37 -13.51
CA ALA A 130 -10.29 -10.19 -13.62
C ALA A 130 -10.48 -9.27 -12.39
N TRP A 131 -11.72 -9.14 -11.90
CA TRP A 131 -12.01 -8.40 -10.67
C TRP A 131 -11.46 -9.09 -9.42
N LEU A 132 -11.61 -10.41 -9.29
CA LEU A 132 -11.03 -11.16 -8.17
C LEU A 132 -9.50 -11.01 -8.11
N ILE A 133 -8.83 -11.15 -9.25
CA ILE A 133 -7.37 -11.01 -9.34
C ILE A 133 -6.92 -9.56 -9.14
N HIS A 134 -7.70 -8.59 -9.62
CA HIS A 134 -7.45 -7.18 -9.34
C HIS A 134 -7.37 -6.94 -7.82
N ASN A 135 -8.38 -7.35 -7.06
CA ASN A 135 -8.41 -7.16 -5.60
C ASN A 135 -7.29 -7.92 -4.89
N TYR A 136 -6.97 -9.14 -5.33
CA TYR A 136 -5.81 -9.89 -4.81
C TYR A 136 -4.51 -9.08 -4.95
N HIS A 137 -4.26 -8.47 -6.11
CA HIS A 137 -3.05 -7.66 -6.31
C HIS A 137 -3.08 -6.34 -5.56
N ILE A 138 -4.24 -5.70 -5.39
CA ILE A 138 -4.35 -4.50 -4.55
C ILE A 138 -4.04 -4.84 -3.08
N SER A 139 -4.60 -5.93 -2.54
CA SER A 139 -4.28 -6.41 -1.19
C SER A 139 -2.80 -6.79 -1.06
N ARG A 140 -2.22 -7.46 -2.06
CA ARG A 140 -0.78 -7.75 -2.10
C ARG A 140 0.07 -6.48 -2.07
N ALA A 141 -0.36 -5.44 -2.78
CA ALA A 141 0.34 -4.17 -2.87
C ALA A 141 0.39 -3.44 -1.51
N ALA A 142 -0.67 -3.54 -0.69
CA ALA A 142 -0.74 -2.87 0.62
C ALA A 142 0.48 -3.20 1.49
N GLY A 143 0.76 -4.49 1.72
CA GLY A 143 1.89 -4.92 2.56
C GLY A 143 3.26 -4.51 2.03
N ILE A 144 3.50 -4.57 0.70
CA ILE A 144 4.80 -4.16 0.13
C ILE A 144 4.98 -2.64 0.16
N VAL A 145 3.92 -1.85 -0.05
CA VAL A 145 4.02 -0.39 -0.06
C VAL A 145 4.19 0.13 1.37
N ALA A 146 3.45 -0.41 2.34
CA ALA A 146 3.64 -0.11 3.75
C ALA A 146 5.09 -0.42 4.18
N ALA A 147 5.62 -1.60 3.79
CA ALA A 147 7.00 -1.97 4.08
C ALA A 147 8.02 -1.03 3.41
N ARG A 148 7.73 -0.57 2.18
CA ARG A 148 8.56 0.40 1.47
C ARG A 148 8.64 1.73 2.24
N MET A 149 7.52 2.23 2.72
CA MET A 149 7.46 3.43 3.56
C MET A 149 8.14 3.23 4.91
N ALA A 150 7.96 2.07 5.54
CA ALA A 150 8.61 1.71 6.80
C ALA A 150 10.14 1.67 6.68
N ALA A 151 10.66 1.21 5.53
CA ALA A 151 12.08 1.03 5.30
C ALA A 151 12.80 2.26 4.74
N LEU A 152 12.17 3.00 3.83
CA LEU A 152 12.80 4.09 3.07
C LEU A 152 12.14 5.46 3.30
N GLY A 153 11.02 5.51 4.01
CA GLY A 153 10.33 6.74 4.35
C GLY A 153 11.22 7.69 5.16
N LYS A 154 11.08 8.98 4.87
CA LYS A 154 11.91 10.04 5.50
C LYS A 154 11.30 10.62 6.78
N HIS A 155 10.12 10.13 7.20
CA HIS A 155 9.40 10.64 8.36
C HIS A 155 9.35 9.56 9.47
N PRO A 156 10.14 9.68 10.55
CA PRO A 156 10.31 8.62 11.54
C PRO A 156 9.00 8.09 12.16
N ASP A 157 8.08 8.99 12.52
CA ASP A 157 6.82 8.60 13.15
C ASP A 157 5.93 7.79 12.18
N TRP A 158 5.86 8.23 10.92
CA TRP A 158 5.08 7.53 9.89
C TRP A 158 5.73 6.21 9.52
N SER A 159 7.06 6.17 9.37
CA SER A 159 7.77 4.91 9.15
C SER A 159 7.61 3.92 10.31
N THR A 160 7.33 4.40 11.52
CA THR A 160 6.98 3.53 12.66
C THR A 160 5.57 2.99 12.53
N PHE A 161 4.58 3.83 12.21
CA PHE A 161 3.22 3.40 11.91
C PHE A 161 3.20 2.34 10.80
N PHE A 162 3.80 2.64 9.64
CA PHE A 162 3.82 1.74 8.49
C PHE A 162 4.62 0.46 8.71
N ARG A 163 5.45 0.40 9.76
CA ARG A 163 6.10 -0.86 10.14
C ARG A 163 5.08 -1.84 10.71
N GLN A 164 4.17 -1.36 11.54
CA GLN A 164 3.11 -2.19 12.10
C GLN A 164 2.13 -2.60 10.99
N ASP A 165 1.68 -1.62 10.21
CA ASP A 165 0.81 -1.79 9.04
C ASP A 165 1.35 -2.85 8.08
N ALA A 166 2.65 -2.80 7.74
CA ALA A 166 3.26 -3.82 6.89
C ALA A 166 3.24 -5.24 7.47
N LEU A 167 3.29 -5.40 8.80
CA LEU A 167 3.19 -6.71 9.46
C LEU A 167 1.76 -7.25 9.51
N GLU A 168 0.78 -6.35 9.50
CA GLU A 168 -0.64 -6.68 9.39
C GLU A 168 -0.94 -7.06 7.93
N GLU A 169 -0.57 -6.23 6.96
CA GLU A 169 -1.02 -6.37 5.58
C GLU A 169 -0.33 -7.46 4.74
N TYR A 170 0.93 -7.83 5.04
CA TYR A 170 1.72 -8.65 4.10
C TYR A 170 1.11 -10.02 3.75
N TRP A 171 0.30 -10.58 4.65
CA TRP A 171 -0.28 -11.92 4.51
C TRP A 171 -1.77 -11.88 4.16
N HIS A 172 -2.41 -10.70 4.14
CA HIS A 172 -3.84 -10.54 3.85
C HIS A 172 -4.21 -11.09 2.47
N CYS A 173 -3.34 -10.89 1.47
CA CYS A 173 -3.57 -11.43 0.13
C CYS A 173 -3.65 -12.97 0.10
N ASP A 174 -2.95 -13.66 1.01
CA ASP A 174 -2.95 -15.13 1.09
C ASP A 174 -4.09 -15.65 1.97
N ALA A 175 -4.37 -14.99 3.08
CA ALA A 175 -5.40 -15.46 4.01
C ALA A 175 -6.83 -15.12 3.58
N TYR A 176 -7.03 -13.93 3.00
CA TYR A 176 -8.37 -13.42 2.70
C TYR A 176 -8.64 -13.39 1.20
N TYR A 177 -7.65 -12.99 0.40
CA TYR A 177 -7.84 -12.83 -1.04
C TYR A 177 -7.32 -14.02 -1.87
N SER A 178 -6.93 -15.13 -1.24
CA SER A 178 -6.53 -16.33 -1.98
C SER A 178 -7.72 -16.88 -2.77
N LEU A 179 -7.55 -16.97 -4.09
CA LEU A 179 -8.63 -17.39 -4.99
C LEU A 179 -8.67 -18.92 -5.11
N ASP A 180 -8.98 -19.62 -4.02
CA ASP A 180 -9.29 -21.05 -4.08
C ASP A 180 -10.80 -21.25 -4.26
N THR A 181 -11.25 -21.30 -5.52
CA THR A 181 -12.68 -21.29 -5.85
C THR A 181 -13.05 -22.29 -6.95
N PRO A 182 -14.25 -22.90 -6.90
CA PRO A 182 -14.75 -23.76 -7.98
C PRO A 182 -14.80 -23.07 -9.36
N LEU A 183 -14.86 -21.74 -9.41
CA LEU A 183 -14.75 -20.97 -10.66
C LEU A 183 -13.42 -21.16 -11.38
N LEU A 184 -12.41 -21.62 -10.66
CA LEU A 184 -11.04 -21.80 -11.11
C LEU A 184 -10.66 -23.29 -11.19
N HIS A 185 -11.63 -24.21 -11.31
CA HIS A 185 -11.33 -25.66 -11.43
C HIS A 185 -10.36 -26.02 -12.57
N ASP A 186 -10.22 -25.16 -13.58
CA ASP A 186 -9.27 -25.31 -14.69
C ASP A 186 -7.89 -24.67 -14.43
N VAL A 187 -7.71 -24.01 -13.28
CA VAL A 187 -6.54 -23.18 -12.93
C VAL A 187 -6.06 -23.50 -11.51
N GLY A 188 -4.82 -23.93 -11.39
CA GLY A 188 -4.24 -24.22 -10.09
C GLY A 188 -4.02 -22.97 -9.22
N PRO A 189 -4.04 -23.08 -7.87
CA PRO A 189 -3.68 -21.99 -6.95
C PRO A 189 -2.34 -21.31 -7.27
N GLU A 190 -1.36 -22.08 -7.76
CA GLU A 190 -0.05 -21.57 -8.13
C GLU A 190 -0.08 -20.71 -9.40
N GLU A 191 -0.95 -21.03 -10.37
CA GLU A 191 -1.13 -20.21 -11.57
C GLU A 191 -1.79 -18.87 -11.23
N ILE A 192 -2.68 -18.84 -10.23
CA ILE A 192 -3.27 -17.59 -9.73
C ILE A 192 -2.21 -16.72 -9.06
N LYS A 193 -1.40 -17.30 -8.18
CA LYS A 193 -0.30 -16.59 -7.49
C LYS A 193 0.74 -16.04 -8.48
N ALA A 194 0.91 -16.72 -9.62
CA ALA A 194 1.79 -16.30 -10.70
C ALA A 194 1.12 -15.33 -11.70
N TYR A 195 -0.18 -15.08 -11.61
CA TYR A 195 -0.87 -14.19 -12.55
C TYR A 195 -0.29 -12.77 -12.49
N LEU A 196 -0.12 -12.18 -13.67
CA LEU A 196 0.38 -10.81 -13.83
C LEU A 196 -0.75 -9.80 -13.61
N PRO A 197 -0.59 -8.76 -12.77
CA PRO A 197 -1.64 -7.77 -12.49
C PRO A 197 -2.19 -7.10 -13.75
N LEU A 198 -3.46 -6.65 -13.72
CA LEU A 198 -4.01 -5.79 -14.79
C LEU A 198 -3.11 -4.55 -14.99
N PRO A 199 -3.00 -3.99 -16.22
CA PRO A 199 -2.12 -2.86 -16.48
C PRO A 199 -2.31 -1.72 -15.47
N SER A 200 -3.56 -1.39 -15.14
CA SER A 200 -3.87 -0.35 -14.16
C SER A 200 -3.59 -0.77 -12.71
N SER A 201 -3.76 -2.06 -12.35
CA SER A 201 -3.31 -2.58 -11.04
C SER A 201 -1.81 -2.48 -10.86
N LEU A 202 -1.04 -2.81 -11.91
CA LEU A 202 0.41 -2.69 -11.89
C LEU A 202 0.84 -1.22 -11.82
N ALA A 203 0.17 -0.34 -12.57
CA ALA A 203 0.41 1.10 -12.53
C ALA A 203 0.13 1.67 -11.13
N PHE A 204 -0.95 1.23 -10.47
CA PHE A 204 -1.25 1.56 -9.08
C PHE A 204 -0.13 1.10 -8.14
N GLU A 205 0.26 -0.18 -8.20
CA GLU A 205 1.33 -0.75 -7.36
C GLU A 205 2.66 0.01 -7.53
N GLU A 206 3.14 0.21 -8.76
CA GLU A 206 4.42 0.87 -9.00
C GLU A 206 4.37 2.36 -8.63
N HIS A 207 3.25 3.05 -8.87
CA HIS A 207 3.06 4.44 -8.45
C HIS A 207 3.07 4.58 -6.93
N THR A 208 2.33 3.74 -6.22
CA THR A 208 2.26 3.77 -4.75
C THR A 208 3.62 3.45 -4.11
N LEU A 209 4.37 2.49 -4.67
CA LEU A 209 5.76 2.23 -4.28
C LEU A 209 6.67 3.44 -4.48
N GLN A 210 6.59 4.12 -5.63
CA GLN A 210 7.37 5.34 -5.89
C GLN A 210 7.00 6.45 -4.90
N VAL A 211 5.72 6.64 -4.62
CA VAL A 211 5.22 7.68 -3.72
C VAL A 211 5.65 7.40 -2.28
N ALA A 212 5.60 6.14 -1.82
CA ALA A 212 6.09 5.75 -0.49
C ALA A 212 7.55 6.16 -0.23
N GLU A 213 8.40 6.16 -1.25
CA GLU A 213 9.80 6.59 -1.14
C GLU A 213 9.99 8.11 -1.23
N SER A 214 9.22 8.76 -2.11
CA SER A 214 9.53 10.12 -2.58
C SER A 214 8.61 11.20 -1.99
N ASP A 215 7.41 10.83 -1.57
CA ASP A 215 6.41 11.73 -1.00
C ASP A 215 5.59 11.05 0.11
N PRO A 216 6.13 11.00 1.33
CA PRO A 216 5.45 10.42 2.49
C PRO A 216 4.03 10.93 2.74
N LEU A 217 3.76 12.23 2.48
CA LEU A 217 2.43 12.78 2.68
C LEU A 217 1.47 12.25 1.62
N GLY A 218 1.91 12.22 0.35
CA GLY A 218 1.16 11.59 -0.73
C GLY A 218 0.80 10.14 -0.40
N HIS A 219 1.74 9.37 0.16
CA HIS A 219 1.48 7.98 0.55
C HIS A 219 0.46 7.88 1.70
N VAL A 220 0.58 8.70 2.75
CA VAL A 220 -0.42 8.74 3.83
C VAL A 220 -1.82 9.07 3.30
N LEU A 221 -1.94 10.00 2.35
CA LEU A 221 -3.24 10.32 1.74
C LEU A 221 -3.80 9.15 0.90
N ILE A 222 -2.94 8.41 0.19
CA ILE A 222 -3.34 7.21 -0.56
C ILE A 222 -3.84 6.13 0.39
N ALA A 223 -3.03 5.78 1.41
CA ALA A 223 -3.41 4.80 2.42
C ALA A 223 -4.70 5.20 3.11
N TYR A 224 -4.83 6.47 3.50
CA TYR A 224 -6.05 6.98 4.14
C TYR A 224 -7.28 6.86 3.23
N PHE A 225 -7.14 7.08 1.92
CA PHE A 225 -8.20 6.83 0.95
C PHE A 225 -8.54 5.33 0.82
N GLN A 226 -7.58 4.42 0.90
CA GLN A 226 -7.86 2.98 0.80
C GLN A 226 -8.56 2.46 2.06
N GLU A 227 -7.98 2.76 3.23
CA GLU A 227 -8.46 2.24 4.52
C GLU A 227 -9.81 2.83 4.94
N SER A 228 -10.11 4.08 4.54
CA SER A 228 -11.41 4.66 4.90
C SER A 228 -12.60 4.08 4.12
N SER A 229 -12.38 3.04 3.30
CA SER A 229 -13.45 2.29 2.64
C SER A 229 -14.25 1.43 3.62
N ILE A 230 -13.73 1.17 4.84
CA ILE A 230 -14.44 0.52 5.94
C ILE A 230 -15.77 1.20 6.29
N ALA A 231 -15.92 2.49 5.98
CA ALA A 231 -17.18 3.22 6.15
C ALA A 231 -18.35 2.62 5.35
N PHE A 232 -18.07 1.73 4.39
CA PHE A 232 -19.06 1.04 3.56
C PHE A 232 -19.15 -0.46 3.87
N GLU A 233 -18.79 -0.91 5.08
CA GLU A 233 -18.83 -2.33 5.48
C GLU A 233 -20.18 -3.00 5.14
N SER A 234 -21.30 -2.41 5.59
CA SER A 234 -22.63 -2.97 5.34
C SER A 234 -22.97 -3.05 3.85
N ASP A 235 -22.67 -2.00 3.07
CA ASP A 235 -22.92 -1.99 1.63
C ASP A 235 -22.05 -3.02 0.90
N SER A 236 -20.84 -3.26 1.40
CA SER A 236 -19.91 -4.25 0.87
C SER A 236 -20.41 -5.67 1.14
N ASP A 237 -20.91 -5.96 2.34
CA ASP A 237 -21.48 -7.26 2.69
C ASP A 237 -22.67 -7.63 1.78
N ASP A 238 -23.60 -6.69 1.60
CA ASP A 238 -24.76 -6.81 0.71
C ASP A 238 -24.33 -7.03 -0.75
N PHE A 239 -23.34 -6.27 -1.22
CA PHE A 239 -22.79 -6.42 -2.56
C PHE A 239 -22.21 -7.83 -2.77
N TYR A 240 -21.32 -8.29 -1.87
CA TYR A 240 -20.71 -9.60 -1.99
C TYR A 240 -21.75 -10.71 -1.94
N GLN A 241 -22.71 -10.64 -1.02
CA GLN A 241 -23.79 -11.62 -0.95
C GLN A 241 -24.60 -11.69 -2.26
N THR A 242 -24.88 -10.53 -2.85
CA THR A 242 -25.58 -10.46 -4.14
C THR A 242 -24.74 -11.11 -5.26
N VAL A 243 -23.44 -10.83 -5.33
CA VAL A 243 -22.53 -11.42 -6.31
C VAL A 243 -22.48 -12.96 -6.15
N GLU A 244 -22.37 -13.48 -4.92
CA GLU A 244 -22.37 -14.93 -4.69
C GLU A 244 -23.63 -15.61 -5.21
N GLN A 245 -24.79 -14.97 -5.03
CA GLN A 245 -26.06 -15.49 -5.52
C GLN A 245 -26.12 -15.50 -7.05
N GLN A 246 -25.70 -14.41 -7.70
CA GLN A 246 -25.73 -14.31 -9.17
C GLN A 246 -24.81 -15.30 -9.86
N TYR A 247 -23.63 -15.57 -9.29
CA TYR A 247 -22.64 -16.48 -9.87
C TYR A 247 -22.63 -17.88 -9.27
N GLN A 248 -23.50 -18.17 -8.30
CA GLN A 248 -23.60 -19.46 -7.60
C GLN A 248 -22.27 -19.89 -6.94
N VAL A 249 -21.66 -18.95 -6.21
CA VAL A 249 -20.38 -19.11 -5.52
C VAL A 249 -20.49 -18.78 -4.04
N GLN A 250 -21.49 -19.36 -3.38
CA GLN A 250 -21.78 -19.10 -1.97
C GLN A 250 -20.55 -19.34 -1.09
N GLY A 251 -20.27 -18.37 -0.20
CA GLY A 251 -19.15 -18.41 0.73
C GLY A 251 -17.80 -17.97 0.14
N LEU A 252 -17.73 -17.65 -1.15
CA LEU A 252 -16.49 -17.19 -1.79
C LEU A 252 -15.91 -15.94 -1.11
N PHE A 253 -16.74 -14.98 -0.70
CA PHE A 253 -16.30 -13.73 -0.09
C PHE A 253 -16.32 -13.76 1.44
N THR A 254 -16.56 -14.92 2.07
CA THR A 254 -16.48 -15.03 3.54
C THR A 254 -15.13 -14.51 4.09
N PRO A 255 -13.97 -14.88 3.51
CA PRO A 255 -12.70 -14.34 4.00
C PRO A 255 -12.54 -12.83 3.75
N TRP A 256 -13.11 -12.28 2.68
CA TRP A 256 -13.05 -10.83 2.40
C TRP A 256 -13.87 -10.05 3.41
N LYS A 257 -15.05 -10.55 3.77
CA LYS A 257 -15.90 -9.98 4.81
C LYS A 257 -15.21 -10.01 6.18
N GLN A 258 -14.50 -11.10 6.49
CA GLN A 258 -13.70 -11.21 7.70
C GLN A 258 -12.57 -10.18 7.76
N HIS A 259 -11.86 -9.95 6.65
CA HIS A 259 -10.86 -8.89 6.56
C HIS A 259 -11.45 -7.52 6.87
N ILE A 260 -12.55 -7.14 6.19
CA ILE A 260 -13.21 -5.84 6.41
C ILE A 260 -13.61 -5.67 7.88
N GLN A 261 -14.15 -6.72 8.50
CA GLN A 261 -14.51 -6.69 9.92
C GLN A 261 -13.28 -6.47 10.81
N ILE A 262 -12.15 -7.11 10.51
CA ILE A 262 -10.90 -6.92 11.24
C ILE A 262 -10.41 -5.47 11.12
N ASP A 263 -10.45 -4.88 9.92
CA ASP A 263 -10.04 -3.49 9.71
C ASP A 263 -10.90 -2.50 10.50
N VAL A 264 -12.20 -2.78 10.62
CA VAL A 264 -13.14 -2.01 11.46
C VAL A 264 -12.78 -2.16 12.94
N GLU A 265 -12.54 -3.39 13.41
CA GLU A 265 -12.19 -3.66 14.80
C GLU A 265 -10.81 -3.09 15.20
N GLN A 266 -9.89 -2.97 14.24
CA GLN A 266 -8.52 -2.45 14.44
C GLN A 266 -8.41 -0.93 14.22
N GLU A 267 -9.50 -0.26 13.82
CA GLU A 267 -9.55 1.20 13.62
C GLU A 267 -8.43 1.73 12.69
N HIS A 268 -8.05 0.97 11.65
CA HIS A 268 -6.93 1.33 10.75
C HIS A 268 -7.07 2.73 10.13
N ALA A 269 -8.27 3.05 9.66
CA ALA A 269 -8.57 4.37 9.10
C ALA A 269 -8.40 5.49 10.13
N ASP A 270 -8.69 5.24 11.41
CA ASP A 270 -8.52 6.22 12.48
C ASP A 270 -7.05 6.42 12.81
N GLY A 271 -6.23 5.36 12.78
CA GLY A 271 -4.77 5.45 12.91
C GLY A 271 -4.15 6.39 11.87
N LEU A 272 -4.52 6.24 10.60
CA LEU A 272 -4.10 7.14 9.51
C LEU A 272 -4.68 8.56 9.68
N GLY A 273 -5.93 8.67 10.12
CA GLY A 273 -6.56 9.94 10.48
C GLY A 273 -5.80 10.69 11.58
N GLN A 274 -5.27 9.97 12.57
CA GLN A 274 -4.47 10.53 13.66
C GLN A 274 -3.11 11.06 13.19
N LEU A 275 -2.46 10.41 12.22
CA LEU A 275 -1.23 10.94 11.59
C LEU A 275 -1.47 12.33 10.98
N LEU A 276 -2.68 12.54 10.46
CA LEU A 276 -3.11 13.82 9.88
C LEU A 276 -3.74 14.78 10.89
N ALA A 277 -3.85 14.45 12.18
CA ALA A 277 -4.53 15.28 13.18
C ALA A 277 -3.64 16.36 13.83
N SER A 278 -2.33 16.35 13.55
CA SER A 278 -1.35 17.24 14.16
C SER A 278 -1.31 18.64 13.54
N ASP A 279 -0.70 19.59 14.26
CA ASP A 279 -0.44 20.95 13.80
C ASP A 279 0.91 21.09 13.04
N ALA A 280 1.55 19.96 12.69
CA ALA A 280 2.72 19.99 11.81
C ALA A 280 2.34 20.59 10.45
N GLU A 281 3.21 21.43 9.89
CA GLU A 281 2.89 22.18 8.68
C GLU A 281 3.68 21.72 7.47
N VAL A 282 3.01 21.67 6.32
CA VAL A 282 3.59 21.47 5.01
C VAL A 282 3.40 22.71 4.14
N ASP A 283 4.30 22.93 3.19
CA ASP A 283 4.13 24.01 2.22
C ASP A 283 3.07 23.66 1.16
N ALA A 284 2.52 24.68 0.52
CA ALA A 284 1.48 24.52 -0.50
C ALA A 284 1.92 23.64 -1.68
N ALA A 285 3.20 23.70 -2.07
CA ALA A 285 3.72 22.90 -3.18
C ALA A 285 3.82 21.42 -2.81
N GLN A 286 4.16 21.10 -1.56
CA GLN A 286 4.14 19.74 -1.03
C GLN A 286 2.71 19.20 -0.97
N LEU A 287 1.76 19.99 -0.48
CA LEU A 287 0.35 19.60 -0.49
C LEU A 287 -0.16 19.33 -1.92
N GLU A 288 0.13 20.22 -2.87
CA GLU A 288 -0.29 20.04 -4.27
C GLU A 288 0.28 18.77 -4.90
N ARG A 289 1.56 18.46 -4.64
CA ARG A 289 2.18 17.20 -5.08
C ARG A 289 1.52 16.00 -4.43
N ALA A 290 1.30 16.02 -3.12
CA ALA A 290 0.68 14.91 -2.39
C ALA A 290 -0.74 14.63 -2.89
N LEU A 291 -1.55 15.67 -3.11
CA LEU A 291 -2.89 15.54 -3.69
C LEU A 291 -2.85 15.00 -5.12
N SER A 292 -1.87 15.43 -5.92
CA SER A 292 -1.68 14.93 -7.29
C SER A 292 -1.31 13.45 -7.31
N HIS A 293 -0.43 13.02 -6.39
CA HIS A 293 -0.08 11.61 -6.22
C HIS A 293 -1.27 10.77 -5.76
N ALA A 294 -2.06 11.26 -4.80
CA ALA A 294 -3.27 10.58 -4.34
C ALA A 294 -4.32 10.46 -5.45
N TRP A 295 -4.52 11.53 -6.22
CA TRP A 295 -5.43 11.52 -7.37
C TRP A 295 -4.98 10.51 -8.44
N LEU A 296 -3.68 10.43 -8.73
CA LEU A 296 -3.17 9.48 -9.73
C LEU A 296 -3.35 8.02 -9.28
N ALA A 297 -3.19 7.75 -7.98
CA ALA A 297 -3.50 6.45 -7.41
C ALA A 297 -4.99 6.10 -7.57
N PHE A 298 -5.89 7.02 -7.22
CA PHE A 298 -7.33 6.86 -7.49
C PHE A 298 -7.64 6.63 -8.97
N TYR A 299 -7.01 7.39 -9.87
CA TYR A 299 -7.17 7.24 -11.31
C TYR A 299 -6.82 5.83 -11.78
N PHE A 300 -5.72 5.24 -11.28
CA PHE A 300 -5.33 3.87 -11.62
C PHE A 300 -6.30 2.84 -11.06
N LEU A 301 -6.83 3.01 -9.83
CA LEU A 301 -7.87 2.13 -9.30
C LEU A 301 -9.12 2.13 -10.18
N ARG A 302 -9.60 3.32 -10.55
CA ARG A 302 -10.74 3.46 -11.46
C ARG A 302 -10.46 2.86 -12.84
N SER A 303 -9.27 3.09 -13.40
CA SER A 303 -8.86 2.49 -14.68
C SER A 303 -8.76 0.96 -14.60
N GLY A 304 -8.48 0.41 -13.42
CA GLY A 304 -8.57 -1.04 -13.16
C GLY A 304 -9.97 -1.60 -13.39
N LEU A 305 -11.02 -0.81 -13.13
CA LEU A 305 -12.39 -1.21 -13.44
C LEU A 305 -12.68 -1.18 -14.96
N ASP A 306 -12.06 -0.27 -15.71
CA ASP A 306 -12.09 -0.29 -17.17
C ASP A 306 -11.36 -1.52 -17.74
N ASP A 307 -10.19 -1.87 -17.19
CA ASP A 307 -9.45 -3.07 -17.56
C ASP A 307 -10.28 -4.33 -17.32
N ILE A 308 -11.02 -4.40 -16.20
CA ILE A 308 -11.95 -5.51 -15.90
C ILE A 308 -13.05 -5.62 -16.97
N LEU A 309 -13.66 -4.49 -17.37
CA LEU A 309 -14.65 -4.48 -18.45
C LEU A 309 -14.08 -4.94 -19.78
N GLN A 310 -12.82 -4.60 -20.08
CA GLN A 310 -12.17 -5.05 -21.33
C GLN A 310 -11.90 -6.55 -21.35
N GLN A 311 -11.72 -7.20 -20.19
CA GLN A 311 -11.58 -8.66 -20.12
C GLN A 311 -12.93 -9.39 -20.33
N ASP A 312 -14.05 -8.67 -20.28
CA ASP A 312 -15.40 -9.21 -20.13
C ASP A 312 -15.98 -9.87 -21.41
N ASP A 313 -15.25 -9.85 -22.51
CA ASP A 313 -15.70 -10.35 -23.83
C ASP A 313 -14.94 -11.59 -24.33
N SER A 314 -13.98 -12.10 -23.54
CA SER A 314 -13.17 -13.24 -23.97
C SER A 314 -13.82 -14.57 -23.54
N GLY A 315 -14.48 -15.28 -24.46
CA GLY A 315 -15.09 -16.59 -24.17
C GLY A 315 -14.11 -17.73 -23.78
N ARG A 316 -12.81 -17.44 -23.65
CA ARG A 316 -11.76 -18.33 -23.14
C ARG A 316 -11.00 -17.63 -22.02
N LEU A 317 -10.76 -18.35 -20.93
CA LEU A 317 -9.98 -17.85 -19.81
C LEU A 317 -8.54 -17.54 -20.25
N GLN A 318 -8.10 -16.30 -20.09
CA GLN A 318 -6.74 -15.86 -20.43
C GLN A 318 -5.99 -15.45 -19.16
N LEU A 319 -5.17 -16.37 -18.64
CA LEU A 319 -4.23 -16.03 -17.59
C LEU A 319 -2.97 -15.40 -18.18
N ARG A 320 -2.58 -14.25 -17.65
CA ARG A 320 -1.31 -13.62 -18.00
C ARG A 320 -0.25 -14.20 -17.08
N GLN A 321 0.47 -15.20 -17.55
CA GLN A 321 1.55 -15.83 -16.79
C GLN A 321 2.90 -15.21 -17.15
N PRO A 322 3.84 -15.08 -16.20
CA PRO A 322 5.22 -14.77 -16.51
C PRO A 322 5.82 -15.90 -17.36
N PRO A 323 6.90 -15.61 -18.13
CA PRO A 323 7.63 -16.66 -18.83
C PRO A 323 8.14 -17.71 -17.84
N VAL A 324 7.92 -18.98 -18.15
CA VAL A 324 8.44 -20.10 -17.35
C VAL A 324 9.96 -20.15 -17.57
N PRO A 325 10.79 -20.14 -16.50
CA PRO A 325 12.23 -20.27 -16.66
C PRO A 325 12.61 -21.64 -17.25
N ASP A 326 13.66 -21.66 -18.08
CA ASP A 326 14.14 -22.88 -18.74
C ASP A 326 14.54 -23.96 -17.71
N ALA A 327 14.01 -25.16 -17.89
CA ALA A 327 14.36 -26.34 -17.08
C ALA A 327 15.81 -26.75 -17.35
N GLY A 328 16.70 -26.51 -16.39
CA GLY A 328 18.11 -26.92 -16.48
C GLY A 328 19.11 -25.95 -15.86
N GLN A 329 18.66 -24.76 -15.44
CA GLN A 329 19.49 -23.81 -14.72
C GLN A 329 19.45 -24.08 -13.21
N ASP A 330 20.59 -23.84 -12.55
CA ASP A 330 20.74 -24.03 -11.11
C ASP A 330 19.90 -23.00 -10.34
N THR A 331 19.26 -23.44 -9.27
CA THR A 331 18.32 -22.62 -8.49
C THR A 331 19.04 -21.97 -7.30
N MET A 332 18.49 -20.89 -6.75
CA MET A 332 19.04 -20.29 -5.53
C MET A 332 19.06 -21.29 -4.36
N LEU A 333 18.05 -22.17 -4.27
CA LEU A 333 18.00 -23.23 -3.26
C LEU A 333 19.15 -24.23 -3.43
N GLY A 334 19.45 -24.63 -4.68
CA GLY A 334 20.59 -25.49 -5.00
C GLY A 334 21.93 -24.87 -4.60
N CYS A 335 22.12 -23.57 -4.89
CA CYS A 335 23.29 -22.81 -4.46
C CYS A 335 23.43 -22.76 -2.93
N LEU A 336 22.35 -22.43 -2.22
CA LEU A 336 22.32 -22.36 -0.76
C LEU A 336 22.68 -23.72 -0.13
N GLY A 337 22.05 -24.80 -0.61
CA GLY A 337 22.30 -26.15 -0.09
C GLY A 337 23.76 -26.58 -0.20
N ARG A 338 24.41 -26.31 -1.34
CA ARG A 338 25.85 -26.58 -1.50
C ARG A 338 26.71 -25.71 -0.60
N GLN A 339 26.35 -24.44 -0.41
CA GLN A 339 27.11 -23.54 0.46
C GLN A 339 27.03 -23.97 1.94
N VAL A 340 25.82 -24.30 2.42
CA VAL A 340 25.61 -24.78 3.80
C VAL A 340 26.49 -26.02 4.07
N GLN A 341 26.57 -26.96 3.12
CA GLN A 341 27.41 -28.17 3.22
C GLN A 341 28.93 -27.89 3.19
N ALA A 342 29.38 -26.76 2.66
CA ALA A 342 30.79 -26.50 2.39
C ALA A 342 31.61 -26.05 3.62
N MET A 343 30.97 -25.62 4.72
CA MET A 343 31.69 -25.20 5.94
C MET A 343 30.98 -25.70 7.20
N ASP A 344 31.75 -26.10 8.21
CA ASP A 344 31.27 -26.72 9.46
C ASP A 344 31.42 -25.80 10.69
N ILE A 345 31.73 -24.52 10.47
CA ILE A 345 32.01 -23.58 11.56
C ILE A 345 30.77 -22.73 11.81
N SER A 346 30.22 -22.85 13.02
CA SER A 346 29.18 -21.96 13.54
C SER A 346 29.77 -20.98 14.55
N PRO A 347 30.30 -19.81 14.13
CA PRO A 347 30.89 -18.89 15.08
C PRO A 347 29.86 -18.30 16.05
N ARG A 348 30.35 -17.98 17.25
CA ARG A 348 29.60 -17.22 18.24
C ARG A 348 29.99 -15.75 18.16
N LEU A 349 29.00 -14.88 17.93
CA LEU A 349 29.21 -13.43 17.94
C LEU A 349 29.16 -12.88 19.36
N SER A 350 29.77 -11.72 19.58
CA SER A 350 29.61 -10.96 20.83
C SER A 350 28.13 -10.57 21.01
N ALA A 351 27.68 -10.35 22.26
CA ALA A 351 26.32 -9.90 22.52
C ALA A 351 26.00 -8.56 21.85
N THR A 352 26.99 -7.66 21.78
CA THR A 352 26.89 -6.37 21.08
C THR A 352 26.67 -6.57 19.58
N ASP A 353 27.52 -7.35 18.92
CA ASP A 353 27.40 -7.57 17.47
C ASP A 353 26.13 -8.35 17.13
N MET A 354 25.70 -9.27 17.99
CA MET A 354 24.44 -9.98 17.82
C MET A 354 23.24 -9.03 17.88
N ALA A 355 23.24 -8.07 18.81
CA ALA A 355 22.18 -7.07 18.90
C ALA A 355 22.15 -6.16 17.64
N HIS A 356 23.31 -5.68 17.18
CA HIS A 356 23.40 -4.90 15.96
C HIS A 356 23.03 -5.68 14.70
N LEU A 357 23.45 -6.95 14.61
CA LEU A 357 23.07 -7.83 13.52
C LEU A 357 21.56 -8.04 13.48
N HIS A 358 20.94 -8.33 14.62
CA HIS A 358 19.49 -8.52 14.70
C HIS A 358 18.73 -7.24 14.31
N HIS A 359 19.18 -6.08 14.78
CA HIS A 359 18.61 -4.79 14.39
C HIS A 359 18.76 -4.50 12.88
N GLY A 360 19.95 -4.76 12.31
CA GLY A 360 20.23 -4.59 10.89
C GLY A 360 19.44 -5.54 9.99
N LEU A 361 19.26 -6.79 10.42
CA LEU A 361 18.42 -7.77 9.74
C LEU A 361 16.95 -7.38 9.78
N HIS A 362 16.46 -6.89 10.93
CA HIS A 362 15.10 -6.38 11.03
C HIS A 362 14.86 -5.24 10.03
N ALA A 363 15.75 -4.24 9.99
CA ALA A 363 15.64 -3.12 9.04
C ALA A 363 15.72 -3.59 7.58
N SER A 364 16.66 -4.48 7.26
CA SER A 364 16.79 -5.02 5.89
C SER A 364 15.65 -5.96 5.50
N ALA A 365 14.96 -6.61 6.44
CA ALA A 365 13.78 -7.43 6.17
C ALA A 365 12.59 -6.58 5.69
N PHE A 366 12.32 -5.44 6.33
CA PHE A 366 11.30 -4.49 5.82
C PHE A 366 11.67 -3.92 4.46
N ARG A 367 12.97 -3.64 4.23
CA ARG A 367 13.44 -3.23 2.90
C ARG A 367 13.19 -4.34 1.88
N ALA A 368 13.59 -5.57 2.16
CA ALA A 368 13.37 -6.72 1.26
C ALA A 368 11.88 -6.95 0.99
N LEU A 369 11.04 -6.88 2.01
CA LEU A 369 9.59 -6.92 1.89
C LEU A 369 9.06 -5.83 0.96
N GLY A 370 9.53 -4.59 1.13
CA GLY A 370 9.16 -3.48 0.26
C GLY A 370 9.59 -3.65 -1.20
N PHE A 371 10.62 -4.45 -1.49
CA PHE A 371 11.09 -4.79 -2.84
C PHE A 371 10.51 -6.10 -3.39
N ALA A 372 9.66 -6.82 -2.64
CA ALA A 372 9.00 -8.03 -3.11
C ALA A 372 8.14 -7.73 -4.35
N ARG A 373 8.14 -8.67 -5.30
CA ARG A 373 7.34 -8.62 -6.53
C ARG A 373 6.49 -9.87 -6.73
N GLY A 374 6.94 -11.00 -6.19
CA GLY A 374 6.19 -12.26 -6.18
C GLY A 374 5.44 -12.48 -4.87
N HIS A 375 4.40 -13.31 -4.92
CA HIS A 375 3.66 -13.74 -3.73
C HIS A 375 4.55 -14.44 -2.71
N ASP A 376 5.33 -15.45 -3.12
CA ASP A 376 6.17 -16.21 -2.18
C ASP A 376 7.28 -15.31 -1.58
N GLN A 377 7.81 -14.33 -2.33
CA GLN A 377 8.73 -13.31 -1.80
C GLN A 377 8.08 -12.48 -0.70
N LEU A 378 6.88 -11.97 -0.97
CA LEU A 378 6.09 -11.19 0.00
C LEU A 378 5.89 -11.99 1.30
N ILE A 379 5.38 -13.21 1.19
CA ILE A 379 5.10 -14.06 2.36
C ILE A 379 6.39 -14.40 3.12
N ALA A 380 7.45 -14.77 2.42
CA ALA A 380 8.72 -15.11 3.05
C ALA A 380 9.34 -13.88 3.75
N CYS A 381 9.51 -12.75 3.06
CA CYS A 381 10.07 -11.53 3.64
C CYS A 381 9.22 -11.00 4.81
N GLY A 382 7.89 -11.06 4.71
CA GLY A 382 6.98 -10.63 5.76
C GLY A 382 7.10 -11.50 7.02
N ARG A 383 7.19 -12.83 6.88
CA ARG A 383 7.47 -13.73 8.02
C ARG A 383 8.81 -13.42 8.69
N TYR A 384 9.85 -13.14 7.91
CA TYR A 384 11.15 -12.70 8.43
C TYR A 384 11.02 -11.40 9.22
N ALA A 385 10.37 -10.38 8.65
CA ALA A 385 10.15 -9.08 9.30
C ALA A 385 9.35 -9.24 10.60
N GLN A 386 8.24 -9.98 10.57
CA GLN A 386 7.40 -10.24 11.74
C GLN A 386 8.19 -10.92 12.86
N LYS A 387 8.97 -11.94 12.52
CA LYS A 387 9.75 -12.67 13.50
C LYS A 387 10.84 -11.81 14.14
N LEU A 388 11.58 -11.06 13.32
CA LEU A 388 12.64 -10.17 13.81
C LEU A 388 12.05 -9.04 14.66
N SER A 389 10.82 -8.60 14.37
CA SER A 389 10.14 -7.56 15.16
C SER A 389 9.84 -8.01 16.60
N ARG A 390 9.58 -9.31 16.83
CA ARG A 390 9.26 -9.86 18.17
C ARG A 390 10.44 -9.86 19.15
N ARG A 391 11.68 -9.70 18.68
CA ARG A 391 12.90 -9.85 19.49
C ARG A 391 13.85 -8.66 19.36
N LEU A 392 13.33 -7.47 19.06
CA LEU A 392 14.16 -6.29 18.84
C LEU A 392 14.99 -5.92 20.08
N PRO A 393 16.33 -5.82 19.97
CA PRO A 393 17.17 -5.37 21.08
C PRO A 393 17.01 -3.87 21.35
N ALA A 394 17.23 -3.47 22.60
CA ALA A 394 17.27 -2.07 23.01
C ALA A 394 18.60 -1.43 22.60
N MET A 395 18.58 -0.68 21.50
CA MET A 395 19.80 -0.12 20.89
C MET A 395 20.36 1.10 21.63
N ASP A 396 19.55 1.78 22.45
CA ASP A 396 19.94 2.96 23.24
C ASP A 396 21.09 2.68 24.23
N LYS A 397 21.22 1.43 24.68
CA LYS A 397 22.24 0.98 25.66
C LYS A 397 23.25 0.01 25.07
N THR A 398 23.13 -0.33 23.79
CA THR A 398 24.02 -1.28 23.12
C THR A 398 25.29 -0.56 22.67
N PRO A 399 26.50 -1.01 23.07
CA PRO A 399 27.75 -0.41 22.59
C PRO A 399 27.86 -0.41 21.07
N ALA A 400 28.77 0.38 20.49
CA ALA A 400 29.02 0.35 19.06
C ALA A 400 29.47 -1.06 18.60
N PRO A 401 29.02 -1.53 17.42
CA PRO A 401 29.43 -2.83 16.90
C PRO A 401 30.86 -2.78 16.33
N GLY A 402 31.47 -3.94 16.16
CA GLY A 402 32.72 -4.05 15.43
C GLY A 402 32.54 -3.73 13.94
N PRO A 403 33.62 -3.31 13.23
CA PRO A 403 33.55 -2.93 11.82
C PRO A 403 33.06 -4.06 10.90
N TRP A 404 33.34 -5.32 11.24
CA TRP A 404 32.87 -6.47 10.47
C TRP A 404 31.38 -6.75 10.65
N CYS A 405 30.82 -6.47 11.84
CA CYS A 405 29.37 -6.52 12.04
C CYS A 405 28.67 -5.43 11.22
N VAL A 406 29.25 -4.21 11.16
CA VAL A 406 28.76 -3.14 10.27
C VAL A 406 28.80 -3.59 8.81
N ALA A 407 29.90 -4.17 8.34
CA ALA A 407 30.02 -4.67 6.97
C ALA A 407 29.00 -5.78 6.66
N LEU A 408 28.78 -6.70 7.61
CA LEU A 408 27.77 -7.75 7.52
C LEU A 408 26.36 -7.17 7.38
N VAL A 409 26.00 -6.20 8.22
CA VAL A 409 24.70 -5.51 8.16
C VAL A 409 24.53 -4.76 6.84
N ASN A 410 25.56 -4.04 6.38
CA ASN A 410 25.52 -3.32 5.10
C ASN A 410 25.32 -4.28 3.92
N HIS A 411 26.01 -5.42 3.91
CA HIS A 411 25.82 -6.46 2.88
C HIS A 411 24.38 -6.96 2.82
N MET A 412 23.75 -7.18 3.99
CA MET A 412 22.33 -7.54 4.06
C MET A 412 21.42 -6.40 3.57
N GLN A 413 21.72 -5.14 3.92
CA GLN A 413 20.93 -3.99 3.44
C GLN A 413 21.02 -3.78 1.93
N GLU A 414 22.19 -4.00 1.32
CA GLU A 414 22.38 -3.94 -0.13
C GLU A 414 21.64 -5.09 -0.83
N ALA A 415 21.72 -6.29 -0.27
CA ALA A 415 21.01 -7.46 -0.81
C ALA A 415 19.49 -7.30 -0.76
N ALA A 416 18.95 -6.51 0.17
CA ALA A 416 17.51 -6.28 0.33
C ALA A 416 16.82 -5.66 -0.90
N HIS A 417 17.56 -5.11 -1.87
CA HIS A 417 16.99 -4.70 -3.15
C HIS A 417 16.62 -5.86 -4.08
N CYS A 418 17.12 -7.06 -3.79
CA CYS A 418 16.77 -8.30 -4.47
C CYS A 418 16.26 -9.30 -3.42
N PRO A 419 14.94 -9.34 -3.14
CA PRO A 419 14.36 -10.11 -2.04
C PRO A 419 14.80 -11.57 -2.00
N SER A 420 14.86 -12.26 -3.14
CA SER A 420 15.33 -13.65 -3.21
C SER A 420 16.80 -13.81 -2.81
N THR A 421 17.66 -12.85 -3.19
CA THR A 421 19.07 -12.83 -2.74
C THR A 421 19.13 -12.58 -1.25
N TRP A 422 18.37 -11.62 -0.73
CA TRP A 422 18.31 -11.33 0.70
C TRP A 422 17.83 -12.55 1.50
N LEU A 423 16.75 -13.22 1.07
CA LEU A 423 16.22 -14.43 1.69
C LEU A 423 17.28 -15.52 1.76
N MET A 424 17.96 -15.80 0.64
CA MET A 424 19.05 -16.77 0.56
C MET A 424 20.18 -16.44 1.56
N LEU A 425 20.61 -15.18 1.63
CA LEU A 425 21.66 -14.74 2.56
C LEU A 425 21.21 -14.80 4.02
N ALA A 426 19.98 -14.40 4.31
CA ALA A 426 19.42 -14.46 5.66
C ALA A 426 19.25 -15.90 6.15
N SER A 427 18.90 -16.83 5.25
CA SER A 427 18.87 -18.26 5.55
C SER A 427 20.28 -18.80 5.83
N LEU A 428 21.28 -18.48 5.01
CA LEU A 428 22.67 -18.89 5.28
C LEU A 428 23.15 -18.37 6.63
N LEU A 429 22.87 -17.09 6.93
CA LEU A 429 23.27 -16.47 8.19
C LEU A 429 22.66 -17.17 9.41
N ALA A 430 21.39 -17.60 9.31
CA ALA A 430 20.71 -18.36 10.37
C ALA A 430 21.28 -19.76 10.60
N GLU A 431 21.79 -20.40 9.54
CA GLU A 431 22.51 -21.68 9.66
C GLU A 431 23.92 -21.50 10.23
N ARG A 432 24.56 -20.35 9.96
CA ARG A 432 25.96 -20.10 10.32
C ARG A 432 26.16 -19.55 11.73
N VAL A 433 25.24 -18.76 12.26
CA VAL A 433 25.47 -18.06 13.54
C VAL A 433 24.77 -18.79 14.68
N GLN A 434 25.55 -19.38 15.60
CA GLN A 434 25.06 -20.33 16.62
C GLN A 434 23.86 -19.82 17.45
N ASP A 435 23.90 -18.54 17.83
CA ASP A 435 22.90 -17.88 18.68
C ASP A 435 21.82 -17.16 17.86
N PHE A 436 21.90 -17.18 16.53
CA PHE A 436 20.93 -16.57 15.62
C PHE A 436 20.06 -17.65 14.96
N LYS A 437 19.22 -18.28 15.77
CA LYS A 437 18.28 -19.29 15.26
C LYS A 437 16.96 -18.67 14.83
N LEU A 438 16.73 -18.82 13.55
CA LEU A 438 15.43 -18.67 12.96
C LEU A 438 14.68 -20.02 13.13
N GLU A 439 14.05 -20.26 14.30
CA GLU A 439 13.11 -21.38 14.55
C GLU A 439 11.72 -21.23 13.86
N GLY A 440 11.10 -22.31 13.36
CA GLY A 440 9.71 -22.30 12.84
C GLY A 440 9.55 -22.81 11.39
N GLU A 441 8.32 -22.78 10.87
CA GLU A 441 7.98 -23.18 9.49
C GLU A 441 8.45 -22.12 8.47
N TRP A 442 9.76 -22.10 8.20
CA TRP A 442 10.34 -21.47 7.00
C TRP A 442 9.92 -22.21 5.71
N GLY A 443 9.37 -23.42 5.89
CA GLY A 443 9.03 -24.39 4.87
C GLY A 443 7.94 -23.93 3.90
N ALA A 444 7.99 -24.49 2.71
CA ALA A 444 7.14 -24.19 1.57
C ALA A 444 7.36 -22.82 0.90
N ALA A 445 7.07 -21.67 1.51
CA ALA A 445 7.15 -20.37 0.78
C ALA A 445 8.59 -19.99 0.39
N LEU A 446 9.53 -20.09 1.34
CA LEU A 446 10.95 -19.87 1.07
C LEU A 446 11.51 -20.90 0.08
N GLU A 447 11.16 -22.17 0.26
CA GLU A 447 11.61 -23.26 -0.61
C GLU A 447 11.07 -23.10 -2.03
N ARG A 448 9.80 -22.71 -2.21
CA ARG A 448 9.22 -22.40 -3.51
C ARG A 448 9.92 -21.21 -4.15
N GLU A 449 10.12 -20.13 -3.40
CA GLU A 449 10.80 -18.93 -3.93
C GLU A 449 12.22 -19.25 -4.38
N LEU A 450 13.05 -19.81 -3.50
CA LEU A 450 14.45 -20.13 -3.82
C LEU A 450 14.58 -21.28 -4.83
N GLY A 451 13.59 -22.19 -4.86
CA GLY A 451 13.54 -23.32 -5.80
C GLY A 451 13.10 -22.91 -7.21
N ARG A 452 12.33 -21.83 -7.36
CA ARG A 452 11.90 -21.30 -8.67
C ARG A 452 12.82 -20.21 -9.19
N THR A 453 13.50 -19.49 -8.30
CA THR A 453 14.41 -18.41 -8.69
C THR A 453 15.74 -18.96 -9.17
N LEU A 454 16.06 -18.64 -10.42
CA LEU A 454 17.32 -19.00 -11.06
C LEU A 454 18.50 -18.32 -10.36
N ALA A 455 19.57 -19.07 -10.13
CA ALA A 455 20.82 -18.53 -9.62
C ALA A 455 21.50 -17.68 -10.70
N VAL A 456 21.19 -16.39 -10.73
CA VAL A 456 21.94 -15.42 -11.52
C VAL A 456 23.40 -15.42 -11.03
N ARG A 457 24.37 -15.12 -11.91
CA ARG A 457 25.83 -15.10 -11.61
C ARG A 457 26.24 -14.41 -10.30
N ARG A 458 25.40 -13.51 -9.75
CA ARG A 458 25.66 -12.78 -8.51
C ARG A 458 25.41 -13.59 -7.24
N ALA A 459 24.53 -14.60 -7.25
CA ALA A 459 24.14 -15.34 -6.05
C ALA A 459 25.31 -16.10 -5.40
N PRO A 460 26.14 -16.87 -6.14
CA PRO A 460 27.31 -17.55 -5.56
C PRO A 460 28.33 -16.58 -4.96
N ALA A 461 28.57 -15.44 -5.62
CA ALA A 461 29.51 -14.43 -5.12
C ALA A 461 29.02 -13.80 -3.81
N ALA A 462 27.72 -13.51 -3.70
CA ALA A 462 27.12 -12.95 -2.49
C ALA A 462 27.19 -13.92 -1.29
N LEU A 463 27.02 -15.23 -1.54
CA LEU A 463 27.18 -16.28 -0.52
C LEU A 463 28.62 -16.37 0.00
N LEU A 464 29.61 -16.38 -0.91
CA LEU A 464 31.03 -16.41 -0.54
C LEU A 464 31.44 -15.16 0.25
N GLN A 465 30.96 -13.99 -0.16
CA GLN A 465 31.20 -12.74 0.56
C GLN A 465 30.59 -12.78 1.97
N LEU A 466 29.39 -13.34 2.12
CA LEU A 466 28.74 -13.47 3.42
C LEU A 466 29.54 -14.38 4.37
N ASP A 467 29.99 -15.55 3.89
CA ASP A 467 30.81 -16.46 4.71
C ASP A 467 32.15 -15.79 5.12
N GLU A 468 32.79 -15.01 4.23
CA GLU A 468 33.98 -14.24 4.58
C GLU A 468 33.71 -13.20 5.67
N LEU A 469 32.61 -12.46 5.56
CA LEU A 469 32.22 -11.44 6.56
C LEU A 469 31.92 -12.08 7.92
N ILE A 470 31.21 -13.21 7.95
CA ILE A 470 30.92 -13.97 9.17
C ILE A 470 32.22 -14.44 9.83
N ALA A 471 33.14 -15.03 9.05
CA ALA A 471 34.42 -15.51 9.56
C ALA A 471 35.28 -14.38 10.14
N ARG A 472 35.32 -13.21 9.47
CA ARG A 472 36.05 -12.04 9.96
C ARG A 472 35.42 -11.42 11.21
N CYS A 473 34.09 -11.36 11.26
CA CYS A 473 33.35 -10.88 12.42
C CYS A 473 33.61 -11.74 13.67
N ALA A 474 33.76 -13.05 13.49
CA ALA A 474 34.06 -13.99 14.57
C ALA A 474 35.52 -13.92 15.04
N ALA A 475 36.46 -13.66 14.12
CA ALA A 475 37.90 -13.77 14.41
C ALA A 475 38.54 -12.48 14.95
N ASN A 476 38.04 -11.28 14.59
CA ASN A 476 38.71 -10.01 14.91
C ASN A 476 37.71 -8.86 15.15
N HIS A 477 37.14 -8.76 16.35
CA HIS A 477 36.17 -7.70 16.70
C HIS A 477 36.73 -6.26 16.59
N ASP A 478 38.03 -6.05 16.86
CA ASP A 478 38.58 -4.70 17.08
C ASP A 478 39.55 -4.18 16.00
N ARG A 479 39.77 -4.93 14.91
CA ARG A 479 40.77 -4.55 13.91
C ARG A 479 40.14 -4.36 12.54
N VAL A 480 39.97 -3.10 12.15
CA VAL A 480 40.03 -2.74 10.73
C VAL A 480 41.45 -3.09 10.28
N PRO A 481 41.63 -3.96 9.27
CA PRO A 481 42.95 -4.22 8.71
C PRO A 481 43.66 -2.89 8.43
N ALA A 482 44.91 -2.73 8.88
CA ALA A 482 45.66 -1.49 8.70
C ALA A 482 45.73 -1.06 7.20
N SER A 483 45.59 -2.02 6.29
CA SER A 483 45.50 -1.80 4.85
C SER A 483 44.26 -1.00 4.39
N LEU A 484 43.16 -0.99 5.17
CA LEU A 484 41.94 -0.24 4.84
C LEU A 484 41.90 1.16 5.48
N LEU A 485 42.80 1.46 6.42
CA LEU A 485 42.91 2.79 7.06
C LEU A 485 43.93 3.71 6.37
N ASN A 486 44.67 3.21 5.38
CA ASN A 486 45.68 3.95 4.63
C ASN A 486 45.18 4.31 3.22
N VAL A 487 44.01 4.95 3.11
CA VAL A 487 43.50 5.53 1.85
C VAL A 487 43.46 7.05 1.96
#